data_AF-A0A0D2PHE5-F1
#
_entry.id   AF-A0A0D2PHE5-F1
#
_cell.length_a   1.000
_cell.length_b   1.000
_cell.length_c   1.000
_cell.angle_alpha   90.00
_cell.angle_beta   90.00
_cell.angle_gamma   90.00
#
_symmetry.space_group_name_H-M   'P 1'
#
loop_
_entity.id
_entity.type
_entity.pdbx_description
1 polymer ?
#
loop_
_entity_poly.entity_id
_entity_poly.type
_entity_poly.pdbx_seq_one_letter_code
_entity_poly.pdbx_strand_id
1 'polypeptide(L)'
;MHLSAAINSFKSSNLISWKTTGKLQQTLAGCIKLSGKTLQSGKVSKVKIWPGFTGQGRYFEFHSNLIPASIDFVRESLLCTSLCKDGYKIRTVEHLLSALEAKGIDNCRVQIQSLDSEDTEVEVPIFDGSANAWVEAIEQVGRKEALDRCGNNVEKLAPYLSEPFYVSRNDSFMVAFPASKVHISCGIDFPKGK
;
A
#
# COMPACT_ATOMS: atom_id res chain seq x y z
N MET A 1 16.30 -11.39 -12.53
CA MET A 1 16.72 -11.12 -11.13
C MET A 1 15.56 -11.52 -10.23
N HIS A 2 15.76 -12.40 -9.25
CA HIS A 2 14.71 -12.73 -8.28
C HIS A 2 14.35 -11.46 -7.48
N LEU A 3 13.06 -11.22 -7.22
CA LEU A 3 12.55 -10.04 -6.50
C LEU A 3 13.31 -9.75 -5.20
N SER A 4 13.70 -10.81 -4.47
CA SER A 4 14.50 -10.71 -3.24
C SER A 4 15.90 -10.11 -3.46
N ALA A 5 16.57 -10.43 -4.57
CA ALA A 5 17.88 -9.88 -4.89
C ALA A 5 17.80 -8.38 -5.26
N ALA A 6 16.74 -7.97 -5.97
CA ALA A 6 16.50 -6.57 -6.29
C ALA A 6 16.20 -5.73 -5.02
N ILE A 7 15.36 -6.26 -4.11
CA ILE A 7 15.04 -5.61 -2.82
C ILE A 7 16.31 -5.47 -1.96
N ASN A 8 17.13 -6.50 -1.88
CA ASN A 8 18.36 -6.46 -1.09
C ASN A 8 19.36 -5.45 -1.67
N SER A 9 19.53 -5.42 -2.99
CA SER A 9 20.38 -4.43 -3.67
C SER A 9 19.87 -3.00 -3.49
N PHE A 10 18.55 -2.81 -3.46
CA PHE A 10 17.94 -1.52 -3.18
C PHE A 10 18.21 -1.06 -1.75
N LYS A 11 18.03 -1.95 -0.77
CA LYS A 11 18.25 -1.65 0.66
C LYS A 11 19.70 -1.37 1.02
N SER A 12 20.66 -1.98 0.34
CA SER A 12 22.09 -1.76 0.57
C SER A 12 22.66 -0.55 -0.18
N SER A 13 21.88 0.06 -1.08
CA SER A 13 22.31 1.21 -1.86
C SER A 13 22.14 2.53 -1.09
N ASN A 14 23.10 3.44 -1.24
CA ASN A 14 22.99 4.83 -0.77
C ASN A 14 22.10 5.70 -1.68
N LEU A 15 21.35 5.07 -2.58
CA LEU A 15 20.54 5.70 -3.62
C LEU A 15 19.33 6.44 -3.04
N ILE A 16 18.79 5.94 -1.92
CA ILE A 16 17.64 6.52 -1.25
C ILE A 16 18.01 6.92 0.17
N SER A 17 17.69 8.16 0.49
CA SER A 17 17.71 8.69 1.85
C SER A 17 16.29 9.00 2.30
N TRP A 18 16.04 8.97 3.60
CA TRP A 18 14.75 9.40 4.16
C TRP A 18 14.89 10.83 4.65
N LYS A 19 14.08 11.74 4.11
CA LYS A 19 14.07 13.16 4.49
C LYS A 19 12.75 13.54 5.11
N THR A 20 12.78 14.48 6.04
CA THR A 20 11.55 15.02 6.60
C THR A 20 10.83 15.86 5.56
N THR A 21 9.49 15.81 5.61
CA THR A 21 8.63 16.54 4.67
C THR A 21 8.19 17.90 5.21
N GLY A 22 8.56 18.23 6.46
CA GLY A 22 8.00 19.38 7.20
C GLY A 22 6.51 19.25 7.55
N LYS A 23 5.93 18.05 7.39
CA LYS A 23 4.53 17.75 7.74
C LYS A 23 4.49 16.66 8.80
N LEU A 24 3.49 16.69 9.67
CA LEU A 24 3.23 15.64 10.65
C LEU A 24 2.50 14.47 10.01
N GLN A 25 2.77 13.26 10.50
CA GLN A 25 2.07 12.06 10.07
C GLN A 25 0.56 12.17 10.34
N GLN A 26 -0.23 11.61 9.42
CA GLN A 26 -1.68 11.64 9.48
C GLN A 26 -2.26 10.24 9.65
N THR A 27 -3.49 10.18 10.13
CA THR A 27 -4.35 9.00 10.23
C THR A 27 -5.78 9.38 9.84
N LEU A 28 -6.66 8.40 9.70
CA LEU A 28 -8.09 8.64 9.55
C LEU A 28 -8.68 9.32 10.80
N ALA A 29 -9.64 10.24 10.60
CA ALA A 29 -10.37 10.84 11.71
C ALA A 29 -11.50 9.94 12.25
N GLY A 30 -12.02 9.03 11.41
CA GLY A 30 -13.00 8.01 11.78
C GLY A 30 -12.65 6.62 11.22
N CYS A 31 -13.49 5.61 11.54
CA CYS A 31 -13.32 4.26 10.98
C CYS A 31 -14.08 4.11 9.66
N ILE A 32 -13.45 3.45 8.69
CA ILE A 32 -14.10 3.06 7.42
C ILE A 32 -14.50 1.60 7.50
N LYS A 33 -15.67 1.25 6.94
CA LYS A 33 -16.13 -0.15 6.77
C LYS A 33 -16.72 -0.29 5.38
N LEU A 34 -16.12 -1.10 4.53
CA LEU A 34 -16.66 -1.43 3.21
C LEU A 34 -16.64 -2.95 3.01
N SER A 35 -17.60 -3.44 2.24
CA SER A 35 -17.67 -4.84 1.81
C SER A 35 -17.89 -4.87 0.30
N GLY A 36 -17.26 -5.81 -0.38
CA GLY A 36 -17.42 -5.95 -1.82
C GLY A 36 -16.89 -7.27 -2.33
N LYS A 37 -17.19 -7.56 -3.60
CA LYS A 37 -16.62 -8.71 -4.30
C LYS A 37 -15.15 -8.46 -4.59
N THR A 38 -14.37 -9.53 -4.56
CA THR A 38 -12.96 -9.57 -4.91
C THR A 38 -12.79 -9.91 -6.39
N LEU A 39 -11.66 -9.54 -6.99
CA LEU A 39 -11.44 -9.70 -8.43
C LEU A 39 -11.15 -11.16 -8.79
N GLN A 40 -10.22 -11.78 -8.08
CA GLN A 40 -9.67 -13.08 -8.47
C GLN A 40 -10.50 -14.24 -7.91
N SER A 41 -10.93 -14.15 -6.66
CA SER A 41 -11.72 -15.22 -6.02
C SER A 41 -13.23 -15.09 -6.21
N GLY A 42 -13.74 -13.89 -6.54
CA GLY A 42 -15.17 -13.59 -6.61
C GLY A 42 -15.91 -13.66 -5.27
N LYS A 43 -15.21 -14.00 -4.18
CA LYS A 43 -15.71 -14.02 -2.80
C LYS A 43 -16.04 -12.59 -2.34
N VAL A 44 -16.88 -12.47 -1.32
CA VAL A 44 -17.10 -11.17 -0.65
C VAL A 44 -16.09 -11.03 0.47
N SER A 45 -15.37 -9.92 0.49
CA SER A 45 -14.48 -9.56 1.58
C SER A 45 -14.97 -8.29 2.26
N LYS A 46 -14.81 -8.25 3.59
CA LYS A 46 -15.16 -7.10 4.42
C LYS A 46 -13.89 -6.48 4.95
N VAL A 47 -13.72 -5.19 4.69
CA VAL A 47 -12.55 -4.42 5.12
C VAL A 47 -12.99 -3.34 6.10
N LYS A 48 -12.27 -3.26 7.22
CA LYS A 48 -12.40 -2.20 8.20
C LYS A 48 -11.07 -1.50 8.38
N ILE A 49 -11.05 -0.19 8.17
CA ILE A 49 -9.85 0.63 8.35
C ILE A 49 -10.02 1.45 9.61
N TRP A 50 -9.10 1.25 10.55
CA TRP A 50 -9.06 1.95 11.81
C TRP A 50 -7.97 3.01 11.80
N PRO A 51 -8.16 4.15 12.49
CA PRO A 51 -7.07 5.08 12.77
C PRO A 51 -5.88 4.37 13.42
N GLY A 52 -4.66 4.74 13.01
CA GLY A 52 -3.41 4.26 13.59
C GLY A 52 -2.73 5.32 14.46
N PHE A 53 -1.87 4.86 15.36
CA PHE A 53 -0.97 5.74 16.11
C PHE A 53 0.19 6.19 15.21
N THR A 54 0.79 7.33 15.53
CA THR A 54 1.99 7.81 14.83
C THR A 54 3.13 6.79 14.89
N GLY A 55 3.90 6.67 13.81
CA GLY A 55 5.02 5.73 13.70
C GLY A 55 4.63 4.27 13.44
N GLN A 56 3.35 3.92 13.42
CA GLN A 56 2.92 2.54 13.12
C GLN A 56 2.98 2.21 11.62
N GLY A 57 2.85 3.21 10.76
CA GLY A 57 2.65 3.02 9.34
C GLY A 57 1.32 2.34 9.01
N ARG A 58 1.23 1.83 7.77
CA ARG A 58 0.08 1.06 7.29
C ARG A 58 0.35 -0.42 7.47
N TYR A 59 -0.59 -1.16 8.04
CA TYR A 59 -0.51 -2.61 8.10
C TYR A 59 -1.89 -3.23 7.95
N PHE A 60 -1.88 -4.48 7.49
CA PHE A 60 -3.05 -5.30 7.37
C PHE A 60 -3.15 -6.27 8.56
N GLU A 61 -4.38 -6.57 8.96
CA GLU A 61 -4.71 -7.60 9.95
C GLU A 61 -5.63 -8.62 9.30
N PHE A 62 -5.21 -9.88 9.26
CA PHE A 62 -6.02 -11.01 8.79
C PHE A 62 -5.84 -12.20 9.75
N HIS A 63 -6.93 -12.71 10.33
CA HIS A 63 -6.90 -13.74 11.39
C HIS A 63 -5.87 -13.45 12.49
N SER A 64 -5.87 -12.21 12.99
CA SER A 64 -4.90 -11.69 13.99
C SER A 64 -3.45 -11.60 13.53
N ASN A 65 -3.11 -12.02 12.31
CA ASN A 65 -1.78 -11.85 11.75
C ASN A 65 -1.62 -10.43 11.23
N LEU A 66 -0.57 -9.77 11.72
CA LEU A 66 -0.23 -8.40 11.36
C LEU A 66 0.82 -8.39 10.26
N ILE A 67 0.43 -7.92 9.08
CA ILE A 67 1.26 -7.88 7.87
C ILE A 67 1.53 -6.42 7.50
N PRO A 68 2.73 -5.88 7.75
CA PRO A 68 3.07 -4.52 7.35
C PRO A 68 2.94 -4.32 5.84
N ALA A 69 2.45 -3.15 5.41
CA ALA A 69 2.45 -2.75 4.01
C ALA A 69 3.86 -2.30 3.60
N SER A 70 4.80 -3.25 3.59
CA SER A 70 6.22 -3.05 3.27
C SER A 70 6.65 -4.01 2.17
N ILE A 71 7.62 -3.56 1.37
CA ILE A 71 8.23 -4.35 0.29
C ILE A 71 8.79 -5.70 0.77
N ASP A 72 9.13 -5.81 2.06
CA ASP A 72 9.66 -7.03 2.68
C ASP A 72 8.67 -8.19 2.66
N PHE A 73 7.39 -7.85 2.75
CA PHE A 73 6.28 -8.79 2.72
C PHE A 73 5.70 -8.93 1.32
N VAL A 74 6.17 -8.18 0.33
CA VAL A 74 5.70 -8.32 -1.05
C VAL A 74 6.15 -9.66 -1.62
N ARG A 75 5.21 -10.34 -2.27
CA ARG A 75 5.48 -11.51 -3.12
C ARG A 75 4.83 -11.25 -4.48
N GLU A 76 5.61 -11.47 -5.54
CA GLU A 76 5.09 -11.38 -6.91
C GLU A 76 3.96 -12.40 -7.06
N SER A 77 2.80 -11.92 -7.51
CA SER A 77 1.68 -12.77 -7.93
C SER A 77 1.24 -12.33 -9.32
N LEU A 78 0.72 -13.28 -10.09
CA LEU A 78 0.10 -12.97 -11.37
C LEU A 78 -1.00 -11.93 -11.15
N LEU A 79 -0.92 -10.83 -11.91
CA LEU A 79 -1.96 -9.80 -12.06
C LEU A 79 -2.26 -8.92 -10.83
N CYS A 80 -1.53 -9.03 -9.72
CA CYS A 80 -1.75 -8.17 -8.55
C CYS A 80 -0.52 -8.09 -7.62
N THR A 81 -0.52 -7.12 -6.70
CA THR A 81 0.44 -7.09 -5.58
C THR A 81 -0.12 -7.89 -4.40
N SER A 82 0.71 -8.78 -3.86
CA SER A 82 0.36 -9.58 -2.67
C SER A 82 1.33 -9.31 -1.52
N LEU A 83 0.80 -9.25 -0.30
CA LEU A 83 1.57 -9.25 0.94
C LEU A 83 1.47 -10.63 1.61
N CYS A 84 2.61 -11.19 2.01
CA CYS A 84 2.68 -12.50 2.65
C CYS A 84 3.52 -12.44 3.93
N LYS A 85 3.01 -13.04 5.01
CA LYS A 85 3.74 -13.21 6.27
C LYS A 85 3.17 -14.40 7.05
N ASP A 86 4.04 -15.22 7.63
CA ASP A 86 3.67 -16.32 8.53
C ASP A 86 2.61 -17.28 7.95
N GLY A 87 2.67 -17.54 6.64
CA GLY A 87 1.72 -18.41 5.93
C GLY A 87 0.41 -17.74 5.48
N TYR A 88 0.17 -16.49 5.89
CA TYR A 88 -1.01 -15.73 5.49
C TYR A 88 -0.72 -14.82 4.29
N LYS A 89 -1.72 -14.63 3.43
CA LYS A 89 -1.62 -13.82 2.22
C LYS A 89 -2.78 -12.85 2.06
N ILE A 90 -2.46 -11.63 1.65
CA ILE A 90 -3.43 -10.60 1.29
C ILE A 90 -3.13 -10.13 -0.13
N ARG A 91 -4.12 -10.25 -1.02
CA ARG A 91 -4.01 -9.95 -2.45
C ARG A 91 -4.69 -8.63 -2.82
N THR A 92 -4.28 -8.07 -3.95
CA THR A 92 -4.93 -6.92 -4.60
C THR A 92 -4.90 -5.67 -3.70
N VAL A 93 -3.78 -5.46 -2.99
CA VAL A 93 -3.64 -4.36 -2.01
C VAL A 93 -3.43 -2.98 -2.67
N GLU A 94 -3.03 -2.96 -3.94
CA GLU A 94 -2.53 -1.81 -4.68
C GLU A 94 -3.52 -0.63 -4.76
N HIS A 95 -4.81 -0.87 -5.03
CA HIS A 95 -5.79 0.22 -5.16
C HIS A 95 -6.08 0.90 -3.82
N LEU A 96 -6.20 0.11 -2.75
CA LEU A 96 -6.39 0.64 -1.40
C LEU A 96 -5.15 1.40 -0.93
N LEU A 97 -3.95 0.85 -1.13
CA LEU A 97 -2.71 1.55 -0.75
C LEU A 97 -2.50 2.84 -1.56
N SER A 98 -2.89 2.84 -2.85
CA SER A 98 -2.89 4.04 -3.69
C SER A 98 -3.83 5.12 -3.14
N ALA A 99 -5.05 4.76 -2.75
CA ALA A 99 -6.01 5.69 -2.15
C ALA A 99 -5.48 6.28 -0.83
N LEU A 100 -4.91 5.45 0.05
CA LEU A 100 -4.33 5.89 1.32
C LEU A 100 -3.15 6.85 1.10
N GLU A 101 -2.28 6.57 0.13
CA GLU A 101 -1.16 7.47 -0.22
C GLU A 101 -1.66 8.79 -0.79
N ALA A 102 -2.57 8.74 -1.77
CA ALA A 102 -3.12 9.92 -2.43
C ALA A 102 -3.86 10.85 -1.45
N LYS A 103 -4.51 10.28 -0.41
CA LYS A 103 -5.18 11.05 0.64
C LYS A 103 -4.29 11.43 1.82
N GLY A 104 -3.04 10.97 1.80
CA GLY A 104 -2.02 11.28 2.81
C GLY A 104 -2.34 10.66 4.16
N ILE A 105 -2.75 9.40 4.21
CA ILE A 105 -2.97 8.63 5.44
C ILE A 105 -1.71 7.83 5.75
N ASP A 106 -0.88 8.24 6.70
CA ASP A 106 0.40 7.56 6.97
C ASP A 106 0.23 6.35 7.89
N ASN A 107 -0.73 6.42 8.82
CA ASN A 107 -0.95 5.39 9.83
C ASN A 107 -2.39 4.87 9.80
N CYS A 108 -2.55 3.56 9.63
CA CYS A 108 -3.84 2.91 9.78
C CYS A 108 -3.69 1.39 9.91
N ARG A 109 -4.68 0.78 10.56
CA ARG A 109 -4.86 -0.66 10.58
C ARG A 109 -5.97 -1.07 9.61
N VAL A 110 -5.63 -1.88 8.62
CA VAL A 110 -6.56 -2.43 7.64
C VAL A 110 -6.92 -3.86 8.03
N GLN A 111 -8.04 -4.04 8.71
CA GLN A 111 -8.54 -5.36 9.06
C GLN A 111 -9.36 -5.92 7.91
N ILE A 112 -9.07 -7.15 7.48
CA ILE A 112 -9.81 -7.86 6.44
C ILE A 112 -10.41 -9.13 7.03
N GLN A 113 -11.65 -9.41 6.69
CA GLN A 113 -12.38 -10.60 7.11
C GLN A 113 -12.81 -11.40 5.88
N SER A 114 -12.57 -12.72 5.93
CA SER A 114 -13.22 -13.71 5.07
C SER A 114 -14.42 -14.32 5.79
N LEU A 115 -15.29 -14.99 5.04
CA LEU A 115 -16.41 -15.77 5.58
C LEU A 115 -15.96 -17.14 6.10
N ASP A 116 -14.81 -17.63 5.66
CA ASP A 116 -14.24 -18.91 6.07
C ASP A 116 -13.08 -18.69 7.04
N SER A 117 -13.15 -19.30 8.24
CA SER A 117 -12.14 -19.16 9.30
C SER A 117 -10.83 -19.89 8.97
N GLU A 118 -10.87 -20.82 8.02
CA GLU A 118 -9.70 -21.61 7.61
C GLU A 118 -8.96 -20.98 6.41
N ASP A 119 -9.51 -19.90 5.82
CA ASP A 119 -8.84 -19.18 4.74
C ASP A 119 -7.49 -18.63 5.24
N THR A 120 -6.40 -19.00 4.54
CA THR A 120 -5.05 -18.44 4.74
C THR A 120 -4.75 -17.33 3.72
N GLU A 121 -5.66 -17.12 2.76
CA GLU A 121 -5.58 -16.10 1.74
C GLU A 121 -6.88 -15.28 1.70
N VAL A 122 -6.75 -13.97 1.63
CA VAL A 122 -7.87 -13.06 1.40
C VAL A 122 -7.50 -11.99 0.37
N GLU A 123 -8.50 -11.34 -0.21
CA GLU A 123 -8.32 -10.33 -1.24
C GLU A 123 -9.05 -9.04 -0.86
N VAL A 124 -8.45 -7.89 -1.16
CA VAL A 124 -9.12 -6.60 -0.99
C VAL A 124 -10.24 -6.46 -2.05
N PRO A 125 -11.45 -5.99 -1.68
CA PRO A 125 -12.54 -5.77 -2.64
C PRO A 125 -12.14 -4.84 -3.80
N ILE A 126 -12.59 -5.18 -5.00
CA ILE A 126 -12.19 -4.47 -6.24
C ILE A 126 -13.16 -3.33 -6.62
N PHE A 127 -14.40 -3.39 -6.14
CA PHE A 127 -15.48 -2.44 -6.49
C PHE A 127 -15.63 -2.25 -8.01
N ASP A 128 -15.40 -1.04 -8.51
CA ASP A 128 -15.48 -0.67 -9.93
C ASP A 128 -14.15 -0.88 -10.67
N GLY A 129 -13.13 -1.44 -10.03
CA GLY A 129 -11.79 -1.59 -10.60
C GLY A 129 -10.88 -0.39 -10.36
N SER A 130 -11.36 0.67 -9.71
CA SER A 130 -10.58 1.87 -9.41
C SER A 130 -10.31 2.01 -7.90
N ALA A 131 -9.67 3.12 -7.52
CA ALA A 131 -9.48 3.50 -6.12
C ALA A 131 -10.62 4.40 -5.57
N ASN A 132 -11.64 4.73 -6.38
CA ASN A 132 -12.63 5.76 -6.06
C ASN A 132 -13.42 5.46 -4.79
N ALA A 133 -13.93 4.23 -4.64
CA ALA A 133 -14.68 3.84 -3.44
C ALA A 133 -13.87 4.02 -2.14
N TRP A 134 -12.56 3.78 -2.19
CA TRP A 134 -11.67 4.01 -1.05
C TRP A 134 -11.44 5.51 -0.82
N VAL A 135 -11.20 6.26 -1.89
CA VAL A 135 -11.02 7.72 -1.86
C VAL A 135 -12.23 8.41 -1.22
N GLU A 136 -13.44 8.10 -1.68
CA GLU A 136 -14.69 8.67 -1.17
C GLU A 136 -14.87 8.33 0.31
N ALA A 137 -14.64 7.08 0.71
CA ALA A 137 -14.75 6.68 2.10
C ALA A 137 -13.74 7.39 3.02
N ILE A 138 -12.51 7.63 2.55
CA ILE A 138 -11.49 8.40 3.28
C ILE A 138 -11.91 9.86 3.40
N GLU A 139 -12.44 10.47 2.34
CA GLU A 139 -12.91 11.86 2.37
C GLU A 139 -14.11 12.03 3.31
N GLN A 140 -15.04 11.08 3.30
CA GLN A 140 -16.22 11.08 4.18
C GLN A 140 -15.82 11.07 5.66
N VAL A 141 -14.84 10.25 6.06
CA VAL A 141 -14.40 10.21 7.47
C VAL A 141 -13.40 11.30 7.81
N GLY A 142 -12.71 11.86 6.82
CA GLY A 142 -11.64 12.83 6.97
C GLY A 142 -10.33 12.26 7.52
N ARG A 143 -9.32 13.12 7.61
CA ARG A 143 -8.00 12.81 8.21
C ARG A 143 -7.70 13.75 9.37
N LYS A 144 -6.80 13.31 10.24
CA LYS A 144 -6.26 14.09 11.35
C LYS A 144 -4.81 13.72 11.60
N GLU A 145 -4.11 14.53 12.39
CA GLU A 145 -2.78 14.19 12.87
C GLU A 145 -2.80 12.87 13.66
N ALA A 146 -1.81 12.03 13.39
CA ALA A 146 -1.59 10.82 14.15
C ALA A 146 -0.81 11.17 15.42
N LEU A 147 -1.33 10.70 16.56
CA LEU A 147 -0.68 10.84 17.86
C LEU A 147 -0.28 9.46 18.37
N ASP A 148 0.69 9.38 19.29
CA ASP A 148 0.93 8.18 20.08
C ASP A 148 0.01 8.14 21.32
N ARG A 149 0.23 7.18 22.23
CA ARG A 149 -0.56 7.05 23.48
C ARG A 149 -0.35 8.20 24.46
N CYS A 150 0.75 8.93 24.32
CA CYS A 150 1.13 10.05 25.17
C CYS A 150 0.73 11.41 24.55
N GLY A 151 0.17 11.42 23.34
CA GLY A 151 -0.23 12.63 22.63
C GLY A 151 0.89 13.26 21.79
N ASN A 152 2.02 12.58 21.58
CA ASN A 152 3.09 13.09 20.72
C ASN A 152 2.81 12.77 19.24
N ASN A 153 3.34 13.59 18.35
CA ASN A 153 3.31 13.38 16.90
C ASN A 153 4.75 13.13 16.37
N VAL A 154 4.83 12.68 15.12
CA VAL A 154 6.11 12.44 14.43
C VAL A 154 6.04 13.08 13.04
N GLU A 155 7.15 13.65 12.57
CA GLU A 155 7.25 14.14 11.21
C GLU A 155 7.15 12.99 10.19
N LYS A 156 6.42 13.25 9.10
CA LYS A 156 6.39 12.35 7.95
C LYS A 156 7.74 12.42 7.23
N LEU A 157 8.33 11.25 7.05
CA LEU A 157 9.49 11.07 6.18
C LEU A 157 9.02 10.69 4.77
N ALA A 158 9.79 11.11 3.76
CA ALA A 158 9.61 10.68 2.38
C ALA A 158 10.96 10.18 1.83
N PRO A 159 10.95 9.16 0.96
CA PRO A 159 12.16 8.71 0.29
C PRO A 159 12.61 9.80 -0.70
N TYR A 160 13.90 10.13 -0.64
CA TYR A 160 14.57 11.05 -1.55
C TYR A 160 15.63 10.30 -2.34
N LEU A 161 15.46 10.30 -3.66
CA LEU A 161 16.37 9.71 -4.63
C LEU A 161 17.51 10.69 -4.91
N SER A 162 18.77 10.27 -4.72
CA SER A 162 19.95 11.12 -4.90
C SER A 162 20.39 11.25 -6.37
N GLU A 163 20.18 10.20 -7.16
CA GLU A 163 20.56 10.12 -8.57
C GLU A 163 19.54 9.26 -9.36
N PRO A 164 19.45 9.39 -10.69
CA PRO A 164 18.52 8.60 -11.47
C PRO A 164 18.73 7.09 -11.30
N PHE A 165 17.63 6.35 -11.22
CA PHE A 165 17.62 4.88 -11.14
C PHE A 165 16.83 4.29 -12.30
N TYR A 166 17.37 3.22 -12.88
CA TYR A 166 16.76 2.53 -14.01
C TYR A 166 16.72 1.02 -13.74
N VAL A 167 15.58 0.42 -14.04
CA VAL A 167 15.41 -1.03 -14.05
C VAL A 167 14.60 -1.45 -15.27
N SER A 168 14.98 -2.56 -15.89
CA SER A 168 14.29 -3.14 -17.03
C SER A 168 14.15 -4.65 -16.90
N ARG A 169 13.09 -5.18 -17.51
CA ARG A 169 12.83 -6.61 -17.67
C ARG A 169 12.09 -6.81 -19.00
N ASN A 170 12.71 -7.55 -19.92
CA ASN A 170 12.20 -7.74 -21.28
C ASN A 170 11.97 -6.38 -21.98
N ASP A 171 10.75 -6.12 -22.43
CA ASP A 171 10.27 -4.89 -23.08
C ASP A 171 9.77 -3.82 -22.09
N SER A 172 9.69 -4.15 -20.80
CA SER A 172 9.21 -3.26 -19.75
C SER A 172 10.36 -2.59 -19.00
N PHE A 173 10.22 -1.31 -18.67
CA PHE A 173 11.20 -0.58 -17.88
C PHE A 173 10.56 0.43 -16.95
N MET A 174 11.30 0.80 -15.90
CA MET A 174 10.96 1.88 -14.98
C MET A 174 12.20 2.75 -14.79
N VAL A 175 12.00 4.07 -14.86
CA VAL A 175 13.03 5.07 -14.56
C VAL A 175 12.51 5.96 -13.45
N ALA A 176 13.35 6.23 -12.45
CA ALA A 176 13.08 7.22 -11.41
C ALA A 176 14.17 8.30 -11.46
N PHE A 177 13.78 9.57 -11.34
CA PHE A 177 14.69 10.70 -11.31
C PHE A 177 14.55 11.46 -9.99
N PRO A 178 15.64 12.07 -9.46
CA PRO A 178 15.55 12.99 -8.34
C PRO A 178 14.55 14.12 -8.64
N ALA A 179 13.59 14.34 -7.76
CA ALA A 179 12.60 15.39 -7.89
C ALA A 179 12.17 15.90 -6.51
N SER A 180 11.84 17.20 -6.43
CA SER A 180 11.31 17.82 -5.20
C SER A 180 9.83 17.53 -4.97
N LYS A 181 9.14 17.00 -5.99
CA LYS A 181 7.73 16.60 -5.96
C LYS A 181 7.58 15.26 -6.68
N VAL A 182 6.56 14.50 -6.27
CA VAL A 182 6.22 13.22 -6.91
C VAL A 182 5.57 13.51 -8.25
N HIS A 183 6.15 12.96 -9.32
CA HIS A 183 5.59 12.91 -10.66
C HIS A 183 5.61 11.47 -11.14
N ILE A 184 4.47 10.97 -11.61
CA ILE A 184 4.34 9.60 -12.12
C ILE A 184 3.88 9.70 -13.57
N SER A 185 4.64 9.09 -14.47
CA SER A 185 4.29 8.94 -15.88
C SER A 185 4.29 7.45 -16.22
N CYS A 186 3.28 7.00 -16.95
CA CYS A 186 3.12 5.61 -17.36
C CYS A 186 2.81 5.56 -18.86
N GLY A 187 3.49 4.66 -19.56
CA GLY A 187 3.23 4.34 -20.96
C GLY A 187 2.86 2.87 -21.06
N ILE A 188 1.89 2.57 -21.92
CA ILE A 188 1.45 1.22 -22.24
C ILE A 188 1.50 1.04 -23.75
N ASP A 189 1.92 -0.14 -24.19
CA ASP A 189 1.90 -0.54 -25.60
C ASP A 189 1.15 -1.88 -25.70
N PHE A 190 -0.13 -1.80 -26.05
CA PHE A 190 -0.92 -2.99 -26.33
C PHE A 190 -1.04 -3.13 -27.85
N PRO A 191 -0.74 -4.32 -28.41
CA PRO A 191 -0.99 -4.55 -29.83
C PRO A 191 -2.48 -4.30 -30.08
N LYS A 192 -2.80 -3.46 -31.07
CA LYS A 192 -4.17 -3.34 -31.55
C LYS A 192 -4.57 -4.72 -32.06
N GLY A 193 -5.62 -5.30 -31.45
CA GLY A 193 -6.17 -6.57 -31.91
C GLY A 193 -6.45 -6.51 -33.41
N LYS A 194 -6.10 -7.57 -34.13
CA LYS A 194 -6.58 -7.78 -35.50
C LYS A 194 -8.08 -8.09 -35.47
#